data_AF-A0A7V9BK82-F1
#
_entry.id   AF-A0A7V9BK82-F1
#
_cell.length_a   1.000
_cell.length_b   1.000
_cell.length_c   1.000
_cell.angle_alpha   90.00
_cell.angle_beta   90.00
_cell.angle_gamma   90.00
#
_symmetry.space_group_name_H-M   'P 1'
#
loop_
_entity.id
_entity.type
_entity.pdbx_description
1 polymer ?
#
loop_
_entity_poly.entity_id
_entity_poly.type
_entity_poly.pdbx_seq_one_letter_code
_entity_poly.pdbx_strand_id
1 'polypeptide(L)'
;MRCWRNLTGVPSFHFDAVFGRVVHEIFARAPPQAVALELPPEMASELAWAAACWPAAVVSLATTRGRRAAATTLPFVPGDSILEAFRLATRHGLPIAFVDRHVRTTAKERAARRHWLPGAELAGRTGRDYAAVADALMKQEPAGRSDLAREAVMARHLAALMEQYESVLWVGGLAHWCRIEARLGSGDFSSPRARPGPTLRWRRARLAPSALQRMTGQSPWRVHAFADAPLAFDPLEAVRRLLHGAGKEATRDPGTMPEPCSAIDRARTGIYARNLAATGAMGEEPDISHLLLAARDTIGPRYAARVYRLGMAEQLTSATASLDPLTFENDRDRHVAGYRFRGRWVSLMPWHPVDRAILTIPDLADVERSERDGDYAGLPSSRPGEKHFWGAYPPDQADYEAFVEYVLRRASIRIPERPASCRSPMDSPTASMFARRSASGTKTGSTCAKSGAAS
;
A
#
# COMPACT_ATOMS: atom_id res chain seq x y z
N MET A 1 -13.52 6.87 -21.99
CA MET A 1 -14.94 6.85 -22.40
C MET A 1 -15.03 6.46 -23.86
N ARG A 2 -16.03 5.65 -24.24
CA ARG A 2 -16.32 5.25 -25.63
C ARG A 2 -17.81 5.38 -25.89
N CYS A 3 -18.21 5.58 -27.15
CA CYS A 3 -19.62 5.77 -27.49
C CYS A 3 -20.02 4.88 -28.66
N TRP A 4 -21.22 4.30 -28.58
CA TRP A 4 -21.89 3.57 -29.66
C TRP A 4 -23.37 3.98 -29.66
N ARG A 5 -23.79 4.80 -30.63
CA ARG A 5 -25.14 5.41 -30.62
C ARG A 5 -25.43 6.09 -29.27
N ASN A 6 -26.51 5.72 -28.58
CA ASN A 6 -26.90 6.19 -27.25
C ASN A 6 -26.25 5.42 -26.07
N LEU A 7 -25.32 4.50 -26.34
CA LEU A 7 -24.56 3.79 -25.32
C LEU A 7 -23.20 4.46 -25.08
N THR A 8 -22.97 4.91 -23.86
CA THR A 8 -21.64 5.36 -23.39
C THR A 8 -20.99 4.25 -22.58
N GLY A 9 -19.79 3.82 -22.97
CA GLY A 9 -19.00 2.82 -22.27
C GLY A 9 -17.87 3.41 -21.43
N VAL A 10 -17.73 2.88 -20.22
CA VAL A 10 -16.52 2.99 -19.38
C VAL A 10 -15.87 1.60 -19.29
N PRO A 11 -15.17 1.17 -20.35
CA PRO A 11 -14.31 0.00 -20.27
C PRO A 11 -13.11 0.32 -19.37
N SER A 12 -12.86 -0.52 -18.38
CA SER A 12 -12.00 -0.17 -17.25
C SER A 12 -11.12 -1.32 -16.77
N PHE A 13 -10.07 -0.97 -16.02
CA PHE A 13 -9.43 -1.90 -15.11
C PHE A 13 -10.17 -1.90 -13.78
N HIS A 14 -10.44 -3.10 -13.25
CA HIS A 14 -11.05 -3.23 -11.94
C HIS A 14 -10.15 -2.61 -10.87
N PHE A 15 -10.80 -1.96 -9.89
CA PHE A 15 -10.18 -1.29 -8.75
C PHE A 15 -9.33 -0.07 -9.06
N ASP A 16 -9.25 0.37 -10.33
CA ASP A 16 -8.42 1.52 -10.69
C ASP A 16 -9.21 2.83 -10.68
N ALA A 17 -8.80 3.73 -9.79
CA ALA A 17 -9.42 5.01 -9.53
C ALA A 17 -9.46 5.97 -10.74
N VAL A 18 -8.60 5.78 -11.76
CA VAL A 18 -8.68 6.57 -12.99
C VAL A 18 -10.03 6.37 -13.68
N PHE A 19 -10.52 5.13 -13.73
CA PHE A 19 -11.82 4.83 -14.33
C PHE A 19 -12.98 5.19 -13.41
N GLY A 20 -12.81 5.07 -12.08
CA GLY A 20 -13.74 5.65 -11.12
C GLY A 20 -13.96 7.14 -11.35
N ARG A 21 -12.88 7.91 -11.56
CA ARG A 21 -12.98 9.35 -11.89
C ARG A 21 -13.76 9.60 -13.18
N VAL A 22 -13.52 8.81 -14.23
CA VAL A 22 -14.26 8.93 -15.50
C VAL A 22 -15.77 8.73 -15.29
N VAL A 23 -16.19 7.81 -14.40
CA VAL A 23 -17.61 7.67 -14.05
C VAL A 23 -18.15 8.94 -13.40
N HIS A 24 -17.42 9.53 -12.44
CA HIS A 24 -17.81 10.80 -11.83
C HIS A 24 -17.90 11.94 -12.86
N GLU A 25 -16.95 12.02 -13.80
CA GLU A 25 -16.95 13.02 -14.88
C GLU A 25 -18.19 12.88 -15.78
N ILE A 26 -18.63 11.66 -16.09
CA ILE A 26 -19.84 11.40 -16.87
C ILE A 26 -21.07 11.91 -16.11
N PHE A 27 -21.24 11.51 -14.84
CA PHE A 27 -22.36 11.95 -14.02
C PHE A 27 -22.39 13.48 -13.82
N ALA A 28 -21.23 14.12 -13.68
CA ALA A 28 -21.13 15.57 -13.51
C ALA A 28 -21.47 16.34 -14.79
N ARG A 29 -21.17 15.79 -15.97
CA ARG A 29 -21.42 16.44 -17.26
C ARG A 29 -22.85 16.20 -17.76
N ALA A 30 -23.29 14.95 -17.75
CA ALA A 30 -24.60 14.52 -18.24
C ALA A 30 -24.96 13.15 -17.65
N PRO A 31 -25.78 13.10 -16.57
CA PRO A 31 -26.24 11.84 -16.01
C PRO A 31 -26.94 10.98 -17.07
N PRO A 32 -26.66 9.66 -17.14
CA PRO A 32 -27.39 8.76 -18.02
C PRO A 32 -28.82 8.54 -17.53
N GLN A 33 -29.71 8.05 -18.40
CA GLN A 33 -31.06 7.63 -18.00
C GLN A 33 -31.08 6.22 -17.40
N ALA A 34 -30.09 5.37 -17.73
CA ALA A 34 -29.91 4.06 -17.12
C ALA A 34 -28.43 3.67 -17.02
N VAL A 35 -28.08 2.88 -16.00
CA VAL A 35 -26.73 2.36 -15.79
C VAL A 35 -26.70 0.85 -15.90
N ALA A 36 -25.87 0.32 -16.79
CA ALA A 36 -25.61 -1.09 -17.00
C ALA A 36 -24.26 -1.49 -16.40
N LEU A 37 -24.24 -2.49 -15.53
CA LEU A 37 -23.03 -2.96 -14.85
C LEU A 37 -22.64 -4.36 -15.36
N GLU A 38 -21.35 -4.57 -15.63
CA GLU A 38 -20.77 -5.90 -15.90
C GLU A 38 -20.71 -6.75 -14.62
N LEU A 39 -21.87 -7.08 -14.11
CA LEU A 39 -22.04 -8.00 -13.01
C LEU A 39 -23.34 -8.78 -13.19
N PRO A 40 -23.41 -10.02 -12.71
CA PRO A 40 -24.62 -10.78 -12.74
C PRO A 40 -25.58 -10.34 -11.61
N PRO A 41 -26.90 -10.47 -11.77
CA PRO A 41 -27.90 -9.94 -10.82
C PRO A 41 -27.72 -10.41 -9.37
N GLU A 42 -27.19 -11.61 -9.13
CA GLU A 42 -26.93 -12.12 -7.78
C GLU A 42 -25.92 -11.30 -6.97
N MET A 43 -25.12 -10.43 -7.61
CA MET A 43 -24.15 -9.56 -6.94
C MET A 43 -24.77 -8.28 -6.39
N ALA A 44 -26.02 -7.96 -6.77
CA ALA A 44 -26.66 -6.68 -6.43
C ALA A 44 -26.67 -6.39 -4.92
N SER A 45 -26.97 -7.41 -4.10
CA SER A 45 -27.03 -7.26 -2.64
C SER A 45 -25.66 -6.99 -2.00
N GLU A 46 -24.57 -7.49 -2.59
CA GLU A 46 -23.21 -7.24 -2.11
C GLU A 46 -22.73 -5.85 -2.54
N LEU A 47 -23.09 -5.39 -3.75
CA LEU A 47 -22.81 -4.01 -4.17
C LEU A 47 -23.54 -2.99 -3.31
N ALA A 48 -24.83 -3.23 -3.03
CA ALA A 48 -25.62 -2.35 -2.16
C ALA A 48 -25.00 -2.24 -0.76
N TRP A 49 -24.57 -3.37 -0.18
CA TRP A 49 -23.86 -3.37 1.09
C TRP A 49 -22.52 -2.65 1.02
N ALA A 50 -21.71 -2.90 0.00
CA ALA A 50 -20.41 -2.26 -0.16
C ALA A 50 -20.53 -0.75 -0.35
N ALA A 51 -21.50 -0.29 -1.15
CA ALA A 51 -21.80 1.13 -1.34
C ALA A 51 -22.20 1.81 -0.02
N ALA A 52 -22.91 1.11 0.87
CA ALA A 52 -23.24 1.60 2.22
C ALA A 52 -22.02 1.68 3.16
N CYS A 53 -20.93 0.96 2.85
CA CYS A 53 -19.67 1.02 3.61
C CYS A 53 -18.72 2.12 3.10
N TRP A 54 -19.01 2.74 1.96
CA TRP A 54 -18.17 3.78 1.36
C TRP A 54 -17.95 4.94 2.35
N PRO A 55 -16.71 5.46 2.53
CA PRO A 55 -15.52 5.24 1.71
C PRO A 55 -14.58 4.12 2.17
N ALA A 56 -15.00 3.22 3.07
CA ALA A 56 -14.12 2.13 3.50
C ALA A 56 -14.04 1.02 2.45
N ALA A 57 -12.84 0.44 2.28
CA ALA A 57 -12.64 -0.74 1.45
C ALA A 57 -13.15 -2.00 2.17
N VAL A 58 -13.95 -2.80 1.47
CA VAL A 58 -14.57 -4.01 2.02
C VAL A 58 -14.49 -5.17 1.03
N VAL A 59 -14.79 -6.38 1.48
CA VAL A 59 -14.72 -7.58 0.64
C VAL A 59 -15.82 -8.58 1.00
N SER A 60 -16.40 -9.17 -0.04
CA SER A 60 -17.30 -10.32 0.10
C SER A 60 -16.56 -11.61 -0.25
N LEU A 61 -16.67 -12.59 0.63
CA LEU A 61 -16.02 -13.90 0.56
C LEU A 61 -17.08 -14.98 0.36
N ALA A 62 -17.10 -15.66 -0.79
CA ALA A 62 -17.99 -16.78 -1.06
C ALA A 62 -17.25 -18.11 -1.01
N THR A 63 -17.65 -18.99 -0.10
CA THR A 63 -17.20 -20.37 -0.09
C THR A 63 -18.10 -21.22 -0.97
N THR A 64 -17.55 -21.92 -1.95
CA THR A 64 -18.32 -22.97 -2.65
C THR A 64 -18.38 -24.23 -1.79
N ARG A 65 -19.47 -24.98 -1.85
CA ARG A 65 -19.73 -26.13 -0.97
C ARG A 65 -18.70 -27.25 -1.27
N GLY A 66 -17.74 -27.48 -0.37
CA GLY A 66 -16.73 -28.54 -0.46
C GLY A 66 -15.54 -28.32 0.49
N ARG A 67 -15.01 -29.39 1.12
CA ARG A 67 -14.00 -29.33 2.22
C ARG A 67 -12.64 -28.70 1.88
N ARG A 68 -12.37 -28.32 0.63
CA ARG A 68 -11.09 -27.73 0.16
C ARG A 68 -11.27 -26.57 -0.83
N ALA A 69 -12.47 -26.00 -0.95
CA ALA A 69 -12.71 -24.98 -1.97
C ALA A 69 -12.12 -23.62 -1.58
N ALA A 70 -11.30 -23.05 -2.46
CA ALA A 70 -10.90 -21.65 -2.37
C ALA A 70 -12.15 -20.75 -2.35
N ALA A 71 -12.17 -19.74 -1.48
CA ALA A 71 -13.25 -18.79 -1.44
C ALA A 71 -13.11 -17.80 -2.60
N THR A 72 -14.17 -17.63 -3.37
CA THR A 72 -14.28 -16.55 -4.35
C THR A 72 -14.35 -15.23 -3.60
N THR A 73 -13.56 -14.25 -4.01
CA THR A 73 -13.57 -12.93 -3.35
C THR A 73 -13.97 -11.82 -4.30
N LEU A 74 -14.79 -10.91 -3.81
CA LEU A 74 -15.20 -9.71 -4.50
C LEU A 74 -14.80 -8.49 -3.65
N PRO A 75 -13.62 -7.89 -3.91
CA PRO A 75 -13.22 -6.63 -3.28
C PRO A 75 -14.09 -5.49 -3.77
N PHE A 76 -14.35 -4.53 -2.89
CA PHE A 76 -15.02 -3.28 -3.19
C PHE A 76 -14.16 -2.15 -2.65
N VAL A 77 -13.67 -1.31 -3.55
CA VAL A 77 -12.69 -0.27 -3.24
C VAL A 77 -13.17 1.03 -3.87
N PRO A 78 -13.21 2.16 -3.13
CA PRO A 78 -13.40 3.47 -3.73
C PRO A 78 -12.46 3.67 -4.91
N GLY A 79 -13.03 4.12 -6.03
CA GLY A 79 -12.32 4.25 -7.30
C GLY A 79 -12.56 3.09 -8.27
N ASP A 80 -13.05 1.93 -7.82
CA ASP A 80 -13.56 0.92 -8.73
C ASP A 80 -14.74 1.48 -9.54
N SER A 81 -14.64 1.42 -10.86
CA SER A 81 -15.62 2.04 -11.78
C SER A 81 -17.02 1.48 -11.59
N ILE A 82 -17.16 0.16 -11.36
CA ILE A 82 -18.46 -0.49 -11.19
C ILE A 82 -19.09 -0.07 -9.86
N LEU A 83 -18.32 -0.07 -8.76
CA LEU A 83 -18.80 0.39 -7.45
C LEU A 83 -19.22 1.86 -7.49
N GLU A 84 -18.41 2.75 -8.09
CA GLU A 84 -18.72 4.17 -8.20
C GLU A 84 -19.97 4.41 -9.07
N ALA A 85 -20.12 3.69 -10.18
CA ALA A 85 -21.29 3.78 -11.04
C ALA A 85 -22.57 3.34 -10.32
N PHE A 86 -22.50 2.22 -9.58
CA PHE A 86 -23.62 1.75 -8.75
C PHE A 86 -24.01 2.79 -7.69
N ARG A 87 -23.02 3.33 -6.95
CA ARG A 87 -23.25 4.30 -5.87
C ARG A 87 -23.85 5.60 -6.40
N LEU A 88 -23.32 6.13 -7.50
CA LEU A 88 -23.84 7.34 -8.14
C LEU A 88 -25.23 7.10 -8.72
N ALA A 89 -25.47 6.01 -9.44
CA ALA A 89 -26.80 5.68 -9.95
C ALA A 89 -27.85 5.59 -8.83
N THR A 90 -27.52 4.91 -7.73
CA THR A 90 -28.39 4.81 -6.55
C THR A 90 -28.69 6.18 -5.94
N ARG A 91 -27.66 7.03 -5.77
CA ARG A 91 -27.82 8.39 -5.23
C ARG A 91 -28.71 9.27 -6.11
N HIS A 92 -28.63 9.10 -7.43
CA HIS A 92 -29.40 9.85 -8.42
C HIS A 92 -30.78 9.23 -8.72
N GLY A 93 -31.13 8.09 -8.09
CA GLY A 93 -32.39 7.39 -8.35
C GLY A 93 -32.51 6.82 -9.77
N LEU A 94 -31.37 6.51 -10.41
CA LEU A 94 -31.35 5.98 -11.77
C LEU A 94 -31.57 4.47 -11.81
N PRO A 95 -32.26 3.93 -12.82
CA PRO A 95 -32.33 2.50 -13.09
C PRO A 95 -30.93 1.87 -13.22
N ILE A 96 -30.73 0.74 -12.52
CA ILE A 96 -29.51 -0.05 -12.58
C ILE A 96 -29.83 -1.43 -13.15
N ALA A 97 -29.13 -1.81 -14.22
CA ALA A 97 -29.25 -3.10 -14.88
C ALA A 97 -27.96 -3.92 -14.71
N PHE A 98 -28.09 -5.14 -14.21
CA PHE A 98 -27.01 -6.12 -14.12
C PHE A 98 -27.00 -6.94 -15.40
N VAL A 99 -26.09 -6.62 -16.34
CA VAL A 99 -26.19 -7.11 -17.72
C VAL A 99 -25.39 -8.38 -17.98
N ASP A 100 -24.54 -8.79 -17.05
CA ASP A 100 -23.66 -9.94 -17.23
C ASP A 100 -24.28 -11.26 -16.76
N ARG A 101 -23.67 -12.39 -17.15
CA ARG A 101 -24.03 -13.74 -16.75
C ARG A 101 -22.93 -14.38 -15.92
N HIS A 102 -23.32 -14.97 -14.80
CA HIS A 102 -22.39 -15.79 -14.02
C HIS A 102 -22.11 -17.14 -14.71
N VAL A 103 -20.90 -17.26 -15.24
CA VAL A 103 -20.40 -18.48 -15.88
C VAL A 103 -19.19 -19.01 -15.12
N ARG A 104 -19.01 -20.32 -15.15
CA ARG A 104 -17.84 -20.97 -14.55
C ARG A 104 -16.65 -20.88 -15.50
N THR A 105 -15.65 -20.09 -15.12
CA THR A 105 -14.36 -20.02 -15.83
C THR A 105 -13.37 -21.05 -15.29
N THR A 106 -12.66 -21.72 -16.18
CA THR A 106 -11.60 -22.69 -15.83
C THR A 106 -10.31 -21.98 -15.42
N ALA A 107 -9.44 -22.67 -14.66
CA ALA A 107 -8.11 -22.14 -14.33
C ALA A 107 -7.25 -21.92 -15.58
N LYS A 108 -7.41 -22.76 -16.62
CA LYS A 108 -6.72 -22.61 -17.91
C LYS A 108 -7.15 -21.34 -18.64
N GLU A 109 -8.47 -21.09 -18.72
CA GLU A 109 -8.99 -19.84 -19.32
C GLU A 109 -8.51 -18.60 -18.56
N ARG A 110 -8.38 -18.66 -17.24
CA ARG A 110 -7.81 -17.55 -16.45
C ARG A 110 -6.31 -17.38 -16.69
N ALA A 111 -5.53 -18.45 -16.70
CA ALA A 111 -4.08 -18.39 -16.87
C ALA A 111 -3.65 -17.94 -18.28
N ALA A 112 -4.52 -18.09 -19.27
CA ALA A 112 -4.28 -17.61 -20.64
C ALA A 112 -4.37 -16.08 -20.77
N ARG A 113 -4.96 -15.38 -19.79
CA ARG A 113 -5.18 -13.92 -19.81
C ARG A 113 -3.95 -13.16 -19.32
N ARG A 114 -2.84 -13.24 -20.06
CA ARG A 114 -1.66 -12.41 -19.77
C ARG A 114 -1.79 -11.09 -20.50
N HIS A 115 -2.59 -10.20 -19.93
CA HIS A 115 -2.82 -8.88 -20.47
C HIS A 115 -1.63 -7.97 -20.21
N TRP A 116 -0.74 -7.86 -21.20
CA TRP A 116 0.20 -6.74 -21.26
C TRP A 116 -0.56 -5.53 -21.76
N LEU A 117 -1.30 -4.85 -20.88
CA LEU A 117 -2.02 -3.63 -21.22
C LEU A 117 -1.27 -2.39 -20.70
N PRO A 118 -1.40 -1.25 -21.38
CA PRO A 118 -0.86 0.00 -20.85
C PRO A 118 -1.51 0.34 -19.49
N GLY A 119 -0.75 0.98 -18.61
CA GLY A 119 -1.25 1.41 -17.29
C GLY A 119 -2.42 2.39 -17.37
N ALA A 120 -3.35 2.29 -16.41
CA ALA A 120 -4.57 3.09 -16.36
C ALA A 120 -4.31 4.60 -16.38
N GLU A 121 -3.25 5.03 -15.70
CA GLU A 121 -2.80 6.41 -15.59
C GLU A 121 -2.47 7.05 -16.96
N LEU A 122 -2.20 6.24 -17.98
CA LEU A 122 -1.97 6.70 -19.34
C LEU A 122 -3.28 7.04 -20.05
N ALA A 123 -4.41 6.45 -19.64
CA ALA A 123 -5.71 6.65 -20.29
C ALA A 123 -6.15 8.12 -20.28
N GLY A 124 -5.91 8.83 -19.17
CA GLY A 124 -6.23 10.27 -19.07
C GLY A 124 -5.31 11.17 -19.89
N ARG A 125 -4.08 10.73 -20.18
CA ARG A 125 -3.06 11.53 -20.88
C ARG A 125 -3.12 11.36 -22.39
N THR A 126 -3.33 10.14 -22.87
CA THR A 126 -3.28 9.81 -24.31
C THR A 126 -4.67 9.56 -24.89
N GLY A 127 -5.70 9.41 -24.06
CA GLY A 127 -7.11 9.41 -24.47
C GLY A 127 -7.43 8.34 -25.51
N ARG A 128 -7.60 8.75 -26.78
CA ARG A 128 -7.94 7.85 -27.89
C ARG A 128 -6.84 6.85 -28.20
N ASP A 129 -5.58 7.23 -28.06
CA ASP A 129 -4.46 6.35 -28.38
C ASP A 129 -4.35 5.20 -27.39
N TYR A 130 -4.59 5.46 -26.10
CA TYR A 130 -4.71 4.41 -25.08
C TYR A 130 -5.77 3.37 -25.47
N ALA A 131 -6.95 3.84 -25.88
CA ALA A 131 -8.06 2.99 -26.28
C ALA A 131 -7.70 2.16 -27.54
N ALA A 132 -7.02 2.74 -28.51
CA ALA A 132 -6.62 2.04 -29.73
C ALA A 132 -5.56 0.96 -29.45
N VAL A 133 -4.56 1.27 -28.63
CA VAL A 133 -3.50 0.32 -28.23
C VAL A 133 -4.08 -0.82 -27.41
N ALA A 134 -4.93 -0.52 -26.43
CA ALA A 134 -5.58 -1.55 -25.62
C ALA A 134 -6.41 -2.52 -26.49
N ASP A 135 -7.16 -2.00 -27.48
CA ASP A 135 -7.92 -2.84 -28.40
C ASP A 135 -7.03 -3.72 -29.27
N ALA A 136 -5.95 -3.16 -29.80
CA ALA A 136 -5.01 -3.89 -30.64
C ALA A 136 -4.39 -5.06 -29.87
N LEU A 137 -4.05 -4.85 -28.60
CA LEU A 137 -3.50 -5.89 -27.72
C LEU A 137 -4.55 -6.95 -27.38
N MET A 138 -5.76 -6.54 -26.99
CA MET A 138 -6.83 -7.49 -26.64
C MET A 138 -7.32 -8.33 -27.83
N LYS A 139 -7.23 -7.81 -29.06
CA LYS A 139 -7.57 -8.56 -30.28
C LYS A 139 -6.61 -9.73 -30.56
N GLN A 140 -5.39 -9.69 -30.01
CA GLN A 140 -4.42 -10.78 -30.17
C GLN A 140 -4.75 -11.98 -29.28
N GLU A 141 -5.59 -11.79 -28.26
CA GLU A 141 -5.97 -12.86 -27.33
C GLU A 141 -7.31 -13.49 -27.74
N PRO A 142 -7.35 -14.82 -28.00
CA PRO A 142 -8.59 -15.49 -28.31
C PRO A 142 -9.52 -15.50 -27.09
N ALA A 143 -10.76 -15.03 -27.27
CA ALA A 143 -11.76 -15.05 -26.22
C ALA A 143 -12.13 -16.48 -25.82
N GLY A 144 -12.16 -16.75 -24.50
CA GLY A 144 -12.64 -18.02 -23.97
C GLY A 144 -14.13 -18.22 -24.24
N ARG A 145 -14.59 -19.47 -24.25
CA ARG A 145 -16.03 -19.79 -24.42
C ARG A 145 -16.89 -19.10 -23.36
N SER A 146 -16.37 -18.99 -22.14
CA SER A 146 -17.03 -18.31 -21.03
C SER A 146 -17.23 -16.82 -21.31
N ASP A 147 -16.23 -16.12 -21.86
CA ASP A 147 -16.33 -14.69 -22.20
C ASP A 147 -17.27 -14.45 -23.37
N LEU A 148 -17.19 -15.28 -24.41
CA LEU A 148 -18.11 -15.19 -25.55
C LEU A 148 -19.58 -15.36 -25.14
N ALA A 149 -19.86 -16.22 -24.15
CA ALA A 149 -21.21 -16.38 -23.60
C ALA A 149 -21.65 -15.17 -22.76
N ARG A 150 -20.75 -14.60 -21.95
CA ARG A 150 -21.01 -13.37 -21.18
C ARG A 150 -21.32 -12.19 -22.11
N GLU A 151 -20.49 -11.98 -23.12
CA GLU A 151 -20.61 -10.88 -24.08
C GLU A 151 -21.88 -10.96 -24.93
N ALA A 152 -22.31 -12.16 -25.32
CA ALA A 152 -23.57 -12.35 -26.03
C ALA A 152 -24.77 -11.92 -25.17
N VAL A 153 -24.74 -12.23 -23.86
CA VAL A 153 -25.79 -11.84 -22.92
C VAL A 153 -25.74 -10.34 -22.64
N MET A 154 -24.55 -9.79 -22.38
CA MET A 154 -24.35 -8.36 -22.17
C MET A 154 -24.85 -7.55 -23.36
N ALA A 155 -24.43 -7.90 -24.58
CA ALA A 155 -24.83 -7.18 -25.80
C ALA A 155 -26.35 -7.21 -26.00
N ARG A 156 -27.01 -8.34 -25.72
CA ARG A 156 -28.48 -8.45 -25.78
C ARG A 156 -29.18 -7.53 -24.79
N HIS A 157 -28.74 -7.55 -23.53
CA HIS A 157 -29.34 -6.69 -22.50
C HIS A 157 -29.09 -5.21 -22.80
N LEU A 158 -27.90 -4.86 -23.29
CA LEU A 158 -27.58 -3.50 -23.69
C LEU A 158 -28.43 -3.03 -24.87
N ALA A 159 -28.66 -3.87 -25.88
CA ALA A 159 -29.56 -3.54 -26.98
C ALA A 159 -30.97 -3.20 -26.48
N ALA A 160 -31.54 -4.01 -25.57
CA ALA A 160 -32.85 -3.74 -24.98
C ALA A 160 -32.88 -2.44 -24.15
N LEU A 161 -31.84 -2.15 -23.38
CA LEU A 161 -31.74 -0.88 -22.65
C LEU A 161 -31.63 0.32 -23.60
N MET A 162 -30.89 0.18 -24.71
CA MET A 162 -30.74 1.24 -25.71
C MET A 162 -32.04 1.51 -26.48
N GLU A 163 -32.96 0.55 -26.56
CA GLU A 163 -34.31 0.77 -27.11
C GLU A 163 -35.21 1.49 -26.10
N GLN A 164 -35.01 1.25 -24.80
CA GLN A 164 -35.85 1.80 -23.73
C GLN A 164 -35.44 3.21 -23.29
N TYR A 165 -34.14 3.55 -23.35
CA TYR A 165 -33.59 4.77 -22.80
C TYR A 165 -32.80 5.57 -23.85
N GLU A 166 -32.90 6.89 -23.81
CA GLU A 166 -32.18 7.81 -24.70
C GLU A 166 -30.68 7.90 -24.39
N SER A 167 -30.26 7.53 -23.18
CA SER A 167 -28.85 7.45 -22.80
C SER A 167 -28.59 6.33 -21.79
N VAL A 168 -27.69 5.41 -22.15
CA VAL A 168 -27.29 4.28 -21.32
C VAL A 168 -25.80 4.38 -21.02
N LEU A 169 -25.41 4.25 -19.75
CA LEU A 169 -24.01 4.11 -19.33
C LEU A 169 -23.71 2.65 -19.05
N TRP A 170 -22.80 2.03 -19.80
CA TRP A 170 -22.23 0.72 -19.46
C TRP A 170 -20.89 0.87 -18.76
N VAL A 171 -20.68 0.11 -17.68
CA VAL A 171 -19.42 0.06 -16.94
C VAL A 171 -18.99 -1.38 -16.75
N GLY A 172 -17.76 -1.69 -17.18
CA GLY A 172 -17.22 -3.04 -17.15
C GLY A 172 -15.74 -3.12 -17.48
N GLY A 173 -15.23 -4.33 -17.54
CA GLY A 173 -13.88 -4.70 -17.92
C GLY A 173 -13.58 -4.37 -19.37
N LEU A 174 -12.39 -3.79 -19.59
CA LEU A 174 -11.90 -3.36 -20.90
C LEU A 174 -11.92 -4.49 -21.95
N ALA A 175 -11.69 -5.73 -21.52
CA ALA A 175 -11.68 -6.94 -22.36
C ALA A 175 -12.96 -7.20 -23.14
N HIS A 176 -14.11 -6.70 -22.69
CA HIS A 176 -15.42 -7.03 -23.27
C HIS A 176 -15.90 -6.03 -24.31
N TRP A 177 -15.44 -4.78 -24.26
CA TRP A 177 -16.04 -3.68 -25.01
C TRP A 177 -16.08 -3.92 -26.53
N CYS A 178 -14.95 -4.21 -27.17
CA CYS A 178 -14.90 -4.38 -28.63
C CYS A 178 -15.81 -5.49 -29.14
N ARG A 179 -15.96 -6.58 -28.37
CA ARG A 179 -16.81 -7.71 -28.76
C ARG A 179 -18.29 -7.42 -28.51
N ILE A 180 -18.62 -6.66 -27.46
CA ILE A 180 -19.97 -6.14 -27.26
C ILE A 180 -20.35 -5.21 -28.43
N GLU A 181 -19.47 -4.26 -28.78
CA GLU A 181 -19.68 -3.33 -29.89
C GLU A 181 -19.89 -4.06 -31.22
N ALA A 182 -19.05 -5.06 -31.53
CA ALA A 182 -19.19 -5.87 -32.73
C ALA A 182 -20.54 -6.62 -32.78
N ARG A 183 -21.02 -7.14 -31.65
CA ARG A 183 -22.33 -7.83 -31.55
C ARG A 183 -23.51 -6.87 -31.68
N LEU A 184 -23.41 -5.68 -31.10
CA LEU A 184 -24.41 -4.62 -31.27
C LEU A 184 -24.47 -4.16 -32.74
N GLY A 185 -23.32 -4.09 -33.42
CA GLY A 185 -23.24 -3.75 -34.84
C GLY A 185 -23.81 -4.81 -35.78
N SER A 186 -23.56 -6.10 -35.50
CA SER A 186 -24.08 -7.19 -36.33
C SER A 186 -25.50 -7.62 -35.98
N GLY A 187 -25.99 -7.29 -34.79
CA GLY A 187 -27.23 -7.85 -34.24
C GLY A 187 -27.12 -9.32 -33.83
N ASP A 188 -25.91 -9.90 -33.81
CA ASP A 188 -25.69 -11.30 -33.44
C ASP A 188 -25.48 -11.46 -31.92
N PHE A 189 -26.58 -11.80 -31.24
CA PHE A 189 -26.60 -12.13 -29.82
C PHE A 189 -26.57 -13.64 -29.55
N SER A 190 -26.12 -14.46 -30.50
CA SER A 190 -25.94 -15.90 -30.31
C SER A 190 -24.89 -16.17 -29.22
N SER A 191 -25.25 -17.00 -28.25
CA SER A 191 -24.41 -17.35 -27.11
C SER A 191 -23.95 -18.79 -27.24
N PRO A 192 -22.63 -19.08 -27.16
CA PRO A 192 -22.18 -20.45 -26.97
C PRO A 192 -22.69 -21.00 -25.63
N ARG A 193 -22.78 -22.33 -25.53
CA ARG A 193 -23.12 -23.01 -24.27
C ARG A 193 -21.94 -22.86 -23.29
N ALA A 194 -22.17 -22.14 -22.19
CA ALA A 194 -21.24 -22.05 -21.06
C ALA A 194 -21.87 -22.68 -19.81
N ARG A 195 -21.03 -23.27 -18.95
CA ARG A 195 -21.48 -23.86 -17.69
C ARG A 195 -21.86 -22.74 -16.72
N PRO A 196 -23.05 -22.77 -16.08
CA PRO A 196 -23.41 -21.76 -15.09
C PRO A 196 -22.43 -21.78 -13.92
N GLY A 197 -22.24 -20.61 -13.31
CA GLY A 197 -21.50 -20.47 -12.08
C GLY A 197 -22.17 -21.17 -10.89
N PRO A 198 -21.43 -21.47 -9.81
CA PRO A 198 -22.00 -22.01 -8.59
C PRO A 198 -22.84 -20.95 -7.87
N THR A 199 -23.84 -21.36 -7.09
CA THR A 199 -24.51 -20.47 -6.14
C THR A 199 -23.51 -20.04 -5.06
N LEU A 200 -23.44 -18.73 -4.82
CA LEU A 200 -22.51 -18.12 -3.87
C LEU A 200 -23.23 -17.78 -2.56
N ARG A 201 -22.57 -18.05 -1.43
CA ARG A 201 -23.00 -17.60 -0.10
C ARG A 201 -21.91 -16.72 0.47
N TRP A 202 -22.23 -15.45 0.64
CA TRP A 202 -21.26 -14.43 1.01
C TRP A 202 -21.06 -14.33 2.51
N ARG A 203 -19.81 -14.08 2.88
CA ARG A 203 -19.39 -13.57 4.19
C ARG A 203 -18.73 -12.22 3.94
N ARG A 204 -19.10 -11.23 4.74
CA ARG A 204 -18.64 -9.85 4.60
C ARG A 204 -17.49 -9.60 5.57
N ALA A 205 -16.49 -8.86 5.12
CA ALA A 205 -15.31 -8.50 5.89
C ALA A 205 -14.85 -7.09 5.51
N ARG A 206 -14.15 -6.41 6.42
CA ARG A 206 -13.36 -5.23 6.02
C ARG A 206 -12.08 -5.70 5.35
N LEU A 207 -11.59 -4.90 4.42
CA LEU A 207 -10.37 -5.21 3.69
C LEU A 207 -9.20 -4.45 4.33
N ALA A 208 -8.42 -5.14 5.18
CA ALA A 208 -7.30 -4.51 5.86
C ALA A 208 -6.21 -4.06 4.87
N PRO A 209 -5.35 -3.08 5.20
CA PRO A 209 -4.36 -2.52 4.29
C PRO A 209 -3.54 -3.54 3.49
N SER A 210 -3.02 -4.58 4.14
CA SER A 210 -2.21 -5.60 3.48
C SER A 210 -3.01 -6.44 2.48
N ALA A 211 -4.26 -6.79 2.81
CA ALA A 211 -5.14 -7.50 1.91
C ALA A 211 -5.63 -6.60 0.77
N LEU A 212 -5.92 -5.33 1.03
CA LEU A 212 -6.29 -4.33 0.02
C LEU A 212 -5.19 -4.24 -1.03
N GLN A 213 -3.96 -3.93 -0.62
CA GLN A 213 -2.81 -3.82 -1.53
C GLN A 213 -2.60 -5.12 -2.31
N ARG A 214 -2.69 -6.29 -1.66
CA ARG A 214 -2.46 -7.57 -2.33
C ARG A 214 -3.56 -7.95 -3.31
N MET A 215 -4.81 -7.64 -3.00
CA MET A 215 -5.98 -8.03 -3.80
C MET A 215 -6.26 -7.09 -4.95
N THR A 216 -5.94 -5.79 -4.82
CA THR A 216 -6.32 -4.78 -5.81
C THR A 216 -5.13 -3.99 -6.35
N GLY A 217 -3.95 -4.10 -5.73
CA GLY A 217 -2.78 -3.30 -6.06
C GLY A 217 -2.88 -1.84 -5.58
N GLN A 218 -3.95 -1.45 -4.88
CA GLN A 218 -4.17 -0.10 -4.40
C GLN A 218 -3.72 0.04 -2.94
N SER A 219 -3.08 1.16 -2.60
CA SER A 219 -2.74 1.48 -1.21
C SER A 219 -3.90 2.22 -0.53
N PRO A 220 -4.09 2.06 0.81
CA PRO A 220 -5.07 2.84 1.56
C PRO A 220 -4.99 4.35 1.29
N TRP A 221 -3.77 4.90 1.22
CA TRP A 221 -3.56 6.31 0.91
C TRP A 221 -4.22 6.75 -0.41
N ARG A 222 -4.07 5.96 -1.47
CA ARG A 222 -4.66 6.29 -2.78
C ARG A 222 -6.16 6.16 -2.78
N VAL A 223 -6.68 5.11 -2.13
CA VAL A 223 -8.11 4.89 -1.99
C VAL A 223 -8.76 6.06 -1.25
N HIS A 224 -8.13 6.54 -0.18
CA HIS A 224 -8.60 7.71 0.55
C HIS A 224 -8.50 8.99 -0.27
N ALA A 225 -7.36 9.23 -0.94
CA ALA A 225 -7.18 10.40 -1.79
C ALA A 225 -8.22 10.48 -2.92
N PHE A 226 -8.63 9.33 -3.48
CA PHE A 226 -9.74 9.27 -4.42
C PHE A 226 -11.07 9.59 -3.73
N ALA A 227 -11.37 8.96 -2.60
CA ALA A 227 -12.63 9.15 -1.89
C ALA A 227 -12.86 10.61 -1.47
N ASP A 228 -11.81 11.32 -1.08
CA ASP A 228 -11.87 12.73 -0.66
C ASP A 228 -12.22 13.67 -1.81
N ALA A 229 -11.67 13.42 -3.00
CA ALA A 229 -11.86 14.30 -4.15
C ALA A 229 -11.90 13.51 -5.48
N PRO A 230 -12.97 12.74 -5.76
CA PRO A 230 -13.02 11.84 -6.91
C PRO A 230 -12.75 12.53 -8.25
N LEU A 231 -13.35 13.70 -8.48
CA LEU A 231 -13.19 14.48 -9.72
C LEU A 231 -11.80 15.11 -9.88
N ALA A 232 -11.11 15.41 -8.77
CA ALA A 232 -9.79 16.02 -8.78
C ALA A 232 -8.66 14.99 -8.58
N PHE A 233 -9.00 13.70 -8.51
CA PHE A 233 -8.04 12.65 -8.27
C PHE A 233 -7.07 12.51 -9.45
N ASP A 234 -5.79 12.51 -9.14
CA ASP A 234 -4.70 12.16 -10.04
C ASP A 234 -3.74 11.21 -9.31
N PRO A 235 -3.46 10.01 -9.87
CA PRO A 235 -2.69 8.99 -9.17
C PRO A 235 -1.24 9.43 -8.91
N LEU A 236 -0.61 10.16 -9.83
CA LEU A 236 0.76 10.64 -9.67
C LEU A 236 0.84 11.76 -8.63
N GLU A 237 -0.15 12.64 -8.60
CA GLU A 237 -0.26 13.67 -7.57
C GLU A 237 -0.53 13.06 -6.19
N ALA A 238 -1.36 12.02 -6.08
CA ALA A 238 -1.56 11.29 -4.83
C ALA A 238 -0.24 10.71 -4.31
N VAL A 239 0.60 10.16 -5.20
CA VAL A 239 1.96 9.69 -4.87
C VAL A 239 2.87 10.83 -4.42
N ARG A 240 2.87 11.97 -5.12
CA ARG A 240 3.68 13.14 -4.70
C ARG A 240 3.28 13.64 -3.31
N ARG A 241 1.97 13.69 -3.02
CA ARG A 241 1.45 14.08 -1.70
C ARG A 241 1.87 13.09 -0.61
N LEU A 242 1.88 11.78 -0.89
CA LEU A 242 2.39 10.77 0.04
C LEU A 242 3.85 11.02 0.39
N LEU A 243 4.72 11.14 -0.63
CA LEU A 243 6.14 11.39 -0.45
C LEU A 243 6.38 12.71 0.31
N HIS A 244 5.67 13.78 -0.05
CA HIS A 244 5.78 15.05 0.64
C HIS A 244 5.31 14.97 2.10
N GLY A 245 4.20 14.26 2.36
CA GLY A 245 3.68 14.02 3.71
C GLY A 245 4.68 13.29 4.60
N ALA A 246 5.30 12.21 4.09
CA ALA A 246 6.34 11.46 4.79
C ALA A 246 7.59 12.28 5.10
N GLY A 247 7.85 13.35 4.33
CA GLY A 247 8.95 14.29 4.59
C GLY A 247 8.65 15.29 5.71
N LYS A 248 7.37 15.59 5.98
CA LYS A 248 6.97 16.50 7.07
C LYS A 248 7.00 15.82 8.43
N GLU A 249 6.76 14.53 8.48
CA GLU A 249 6.72 13.72 9.70
C GLU A 249 8.13 13.35 10.21
N ALA A 250 9.16 14.16 9.92
CA ALA A 250 10.49 13.95 10.46
C ALA A 250 10.42 14.10 11.99
N THR A 251 10.26 12.96 12.67
CA THR A 251 10.29 12.88 14.12
C THR A 251 11.63 13.43 14.59
N ARG A 252 11.58 14.46 15.43
CA ARG A 252 12.73 14.94 16.20
C ARG A 252 13.00 13.91 17.29
N ASP A 253 13.46 12.73 16.91
CA ASP A 253 13.91 11.75 17.90
C ASP A 253 15.23 12.29 18.49
N PRO A 254 15.27 12.65 19.79
CA PRO A 254 16.43 13.31 20.37
C PRO A 254 17.60 12.32 20.44
N GLY A 255 18.50 12.39 19.46
CA GLY A 255 19.69 11.54 19.41
C GLY A 255 20.00 10.99 18.02
N THR A 256 19.08 11.11 17.07
CA THR A 256 19.29 10.59 15.72
C THR A 256 19.46 11.70 14.71
N MET A 257 20.54 11.62 13.92
CA MET A 257 20.76 12.56 12.83
C MET A 257 19.63 12.43 11.80
N PRO A 258 18.98 13.55 11.41
CA PRO A 258 17.91 13.51 10.43
C PRO A 258 18.47 13.12 9.06
N GLU A 259 17.75 12.25 8.35
CA GLU A 259 18.06 11.96 6.94
C GLU A 259 17.89 13.24 6.11
N PRO A 260 18.77 13.50 5.12
CA PRO A 260 18.61 14.62 4.20
C PRO A 260 17.36 14.39 3.34
N CYS A 261 16.27 15.07 3.68
CA CYS A 261 14.99 14.97 2.99
C CYS A 261 14.67 16.32 2.32
N SER A 262 15.47 16.73 1.34
CA SER A 262 15.17 17.94 0.58
C SER A 262 13.97 17.74 -0.35
N ALA A 263 13.41 18.83 -0.88
CA ALA A 263 12.37 18.74 -1.90
C ALA A 263 12.86 18.04 -3.18
N ILE A 264 14.14 18.21 -3.52
CA ILE A 264 14.77 17.60 -4.69
C ILE A 264 14.90 16.09 -4.48
N ASP A 265 15.27 15.65 -3.28
CA ASP A 265 15.42 14.21 -3.00
C ASP A 265 14.07 13.49 -3.09
N ARG A 266 12.99 14.09 -2.57
CA ARG A 266 11.63 13.55 -2.73
C ARG A 266 11.18 13.48 -4.19
N ALA A 267 11.53 14.49 -4.99
CA ALA A 267 11.24 14.47 -6.42
C ALA A 267 12.01 13.34 -7.13
N ARG A 268 13.29 13.13 -6.77
CA ARG A 268 14.10 12.01 -7.25
C ARG A 268 13.52 10.67 -6.84
N THR A 269 13.05 10.52 -5.60
CA THR A 269 12.32 9.33 -5.14
C THR A 269 11.12 9.03 -6.04
N GLY A 270 10.29 10.04 -6.32
CA GLY A 270 9.11 9.89 -7.18
C GLY A 270 9.47 9.49 -8.61
N ILE A 271 10.50 10.10 -9.21
CA ILE A 271 10.99 9.74 -10.54
C ILE A 271 11.54 8.31 -10.54
N TYR A 272 12.31 7.93 -9.53
CA TYR A 272 12.87 6.59 -9.44
C TYR A 272 11.77 5.54 -9.31
N ALA A 273 10.78 5.74 -8.42
CA ALA A 273 9.63 4.85 -8.28
C ALA A 273 8.85 4.69 -9.59
N ARG A 274 8.61 5.79 -10.31
CA ARG A 274 7.97 5.77 -11.64
C ARG A 274 8.78 4.95 -12.65
N ASN A 275 10.09 5.13 -12.68
CA ASN A 275 10.97 4.39 -13.58
C ASN A 275 10.98 2.89 -13.23
N LEU A 276 10.97 2.53 -11.94
CA LEU A 276 10.82 1.14 -11.50
C LEU A 276 9.51 0.54 -12.03
N ALA A 277 8.38 1.25 -11.87
CA ALA A 277 7.10 0.81 -12.40
C ALA A 277 7.14 0.56 -13.92
N ALA A 278 7.76 1.47 -14.67
CA ALA A 278 7.89 1.38 -16.12
C ALA A 278 8.81 0.24 -16.60
N THR A 279 9.70 -0.29 -15.74
CA THR A 279 10.54 -1.45 -16.10
C THR A 279 9.79 -2.78 -15.97
N GLY A 280 8.81 -2.86 -15.06
CA GLY A 280 8.08 -4.10 -14.76
C GLY A 280 6.79 -4.29 -15.56
N ALA A 281 6.22 -3.21 -16.09
CA ALA A 281 4.97 -3.20 -16.83
C ALA A 281 4.94 -2.04 -17.85
N MET A 282 3.97 -2.05 -18.76
CA MET A 282 3.72 -0.91 -19.65
C MET A 282 2.97 0.23 -18.93
N GLY A 283 3.46 0.65 -17.76
CA GLY A 283 2.82 1.67 -16.94
C GLY A 283 3.83 2.48 -16.11
N GLU A 284 3.45 3.69 -15.74
CA GLU A 284 4.24 4.62 -14.94
C GLU A 284 3.78 4.68 -13.48
N GLU A 285 2.69 4.00 -13.12
CA GLU A 285 2.12 4.10 -11.78
C GLU A 285 2.87 3.20 -10.77
N PRO A 286 3.59 3.77 -9.78
CA PRO A 286 4.26 2.97 -8.77
C PRO A 286 3.25 2.41 -7.77
N ASP A 287 3.52 1.18 -7.31
CA ASP A 287 2.84 0.59 -6.16
C ASP A 287 3.62 0.91 -4.89
N ILE A 288 3.14 0.47 -3.73
CA ILE A 288 3.82 0.74 -2.47
C ILE A 288 5.23 0.14 -2.46
N SER A 289 5.46 -1.03 -3.08
CA SER A 289 6.77 -1.68 -3.11
C SER A 289 7.79 -0.86 -3.92
N HIS A 290 7.39 -0.33 -5.08
CA HIS A 290 8.22 0.59 -5.87
C HIS A 290 8.57 1.85 -5.07
N LEU A 291 7.60 2.42 -4.33
CA LEU A 291 7.81 3.62 -3.52
C LEU A 291 8.79 3.38 -2.37
N LEU A 292 8.69 2.24 -1.69
CA LEU A 292 9.57 1.90 -0.56
C LEU A 292 11.00 1.66 -1.02
N LEU A 293 11.19 0.93 -2.13
CA LEU A 293 12.51 0.71 -2.71
C LEU A 293 13.14 2.05 -3.09
N ALA A 294 12.41 2.88 -3.83
CA ALA A 294 12.89 4.20 -4.23
C ALA A 294 13.18 5.09 -3.02
N ALA A 295 12.32 5.12 -2.00
CA ALA A 295 12.47 5.94 -0.81
C ALA A 295 13.72 5.55 -0.01
N ARG A 296 13.93 4.24 0.17
CA ARG A 296 15.10 3.71 0.88
C ARG A 296 16.39 4.06 0.16
N ASP A 297 16.43 3.88 -1.15
CA ASP A 297 17.66 4.01 -1.93
C ASP A 297 18.00 5.48 -2.27
N THR A 298 17.04 6.41 -2.16
CA THR A 298 17.27 7.85 -2.44
C THR A 298 17.44 8.72 -1.21
N ILE A 299 16.74 8.43 -0.11
CA ILE A 299 16.76 9.24 1.11
C ILE A 299 17.25 8.42 2.30
N GLY A 300 16.69 7.22 2.48
CA GLY A 300 17.10 6.31 3.54
C GLY A 300 15.95 5.48 4.13
N PRO A 301 16.28 4.51 4.99
CA PRO A 301 15.31 3.55 5.53
C PRO A 301 14.27 4.20 6.44
N ARG A 302 14.57 5.29 7.18
CA ARG A 302 13.56 5.94 8.03
C ARG A 302 12.50 6.64 7.20
N TYR A 303 12.91 7.29 6.11
CA TYR A 303 11.98 7.91 5.17
C TYR A 303 11.11 6.86 4.50
N ALA A 304 11.67 5.71 4.10
CA ALA A 304 10.89 4.59 3.60
C ALA A 304 9.87 4.08 4.64
N ALA A 305 10.24 3.99 5.92
CA ALA A 305 9.31 3.64 7.00
C ALA A 305 8.17 4.65 7.16
N ARG A 306 8.45 5.95 7.10
CA ARG A 306 7.41 7.00 7.09
C ARG A 306 6.48 6.88 5.88
N VAL A 307 7.03 6.64 4.69
CA VAL A 307 6.22 6.38 3.48
C VAL A 307 5.33 5.16 3.66
N TYR A 308 5.83 4.07 4.25
CA TYR A 308 5.02 2.89 4.57
C TYR A 308 3.89 3.22 5.52
N ARG A 309 4.20 3.81 6.69
CA ARG A 309 3.23 4.11 7.74
C ARG A 309 2.10 4.98 7.21
N LEU A 310 2.45 6.04 6.46
CA LEU A 310 1.47 6.94 5.86
C LEU A 310 0.69 6.28 4.72
N GLY A 311 1.38 5.51 3.86
CA GLY A 311 0.79 4.84 2.70
C GLY A 311 -0.19 3.73 3.05
N MET A 312 0.07 3.03 4.16
CA MET A 312 -0.66 1.85 4.63
C MET A 312 -1.56 2.13 5.84
N ALA A 313 -1.69 3.38 6.26
CA ALA A 313 -2.58 3.78 7.35
C ALA A 313 -4.02 3.37 7.06
N GLU A 314 -4.61 2.58 7.97
CA GLU A 314 -6.01 2.18 7.85
C GLU A 314 -6.94 3.31 8.29
N GLN A 315 -8.02 3.53 7.53
CA GLN A 315 -9.11 4.39 7.93
C GLN A 315 -10.37 3.56 8.17
N LEU A 316 -10.65 3.33 9.46
CA LEU A 316 -11.88 2.65 9.87
C LEU A 316 -13.04 3.64 9.87
N THR A 317 -14.18 3.21 9.35
CA THR A 317 -15.46 3.91 9.49
C THR A 317 -16.33 3.22 10.52
N SER A 318 -17.32 3.92 11.06
CA SER A 318 -18.32 3.31 11.95
C SER A 318 -19.01 2.09 11.30
N ALA A 319 -19.26 2.17 9.98
CA ALA A 319 -19.85 1.09 9.19
C ALA A 319 -18.96 -0.18 9.08
N THR A 320 -17.65 -0.04 9.26
CA THR A 320 -16.68 -1.14 9.06
C THR A 320 -15.94 -1.56 10.32
N ALA A 321 -15.98 -0.75 11.39
CA ALA A 321 -15.28 -1.02 12.63
C ALA A 321 -15.67 -2.37 13.28
N SER A 322 -16.92 -2.80 13.12
CA SER A 322 -17.41 -4.09 13.64
C SER A 322 -17.14 -5.28 12.72
N LEU A 323 -16.60 -5.07 11.52
CA LEU A 323 -16.32 -6.15 10.58
C LEU A 323 -14.96 -6.78 10.89
N ASP A 324 -14.92 -8.10 10.84
CA ASP A 324 -13.67 -8.84 10.94
C ASP A 324 -12.73 -8.47 9.76
N PRO A 325 -11.44 -8.24 10.01
CA PRO A 325 -10.48 -8.00 8.94
C PRO A 325 -10.19 -9.25 8.13
N LEU A 326 -10.12 -9.07 6.82
CA LEU A 326 -9.28 -9.90 5.97
C LEU A 326 -7.89 -9.27 5.89
N THR A 327 -6.85 -9.99 6.31
CA THR A 327 -5.44 -9.57 6.22
C THR A 327 -4.69 -10.44 5.21
N PHE A 328 -3.58 -9.92 4.67
CA PHE A 328 -2.55 -10.72 4.02
C PHE A 328 -1.31 -10.75 4.92
N GLU A 329 -0.76 -11.93 5.14
CA GLU A 329 0.35 -12.18 6.07
C GLU A 329 1.41 -13.09 5.43
N ASN A 330 2.67 -12.83 5.79
CA ASN A 330 3.82 -13.66 5.45
C ASN A 330 4.34 -14.32 6.74
N ASP A 331 4.09 -15.60 6.92
CA ASP A 331 4.62 -16.41 8.02
C ASP A 331 5.97 -17.00 7.58
N ARG A 332 7.05 -16.38 8.07
CA ARG A 332 8.43 -16.74 7.71
C ARG A 332 8.83 -18.10 8.29
N ASP A 333 8.44 -18.38 9.53
CA ASP A 333 8.78 -19.62 10.22
C ASP A 333 8.20 -20.83 9.48
N ARG A 334 7.02 -20.65 8.88
CA ARG A 334 6.35 -21.70 8.10
C ARG A 334 6.61 -21.60 6.60
N HIS A 335 7.30 -20.56 6.13
CA HIS A 335 7.45 -20.22 4.71
C HIS A 335 6.09 -20.17 3.96
N VAL A 336 5.05 -19.62 4.60
CA VAL A 336 3.70 -19.50 4.02
C VAL A 336 3.33 -18.04 3.88
N ALA A 337 2.85 -17.65 2.70
CA ALA A 337 2.22 -16.35 2.45
C ALA A 337 0.76 -16.57 2.04
N GLY A 338 -0.16 -15.77 2.58
CA GLY A 338 -1.57 -15.96 2.29
C GLY A 338 -2.49 -15.03 3.05
N TYR A 339 -3.78 -15.28 2.92
CA TYR A 339 -4.80 -14.47 3.57
C TYR A 339 -5.23 -15.09 4.89
N ARG A 340 -5.55 -14.22 5.86
CA ARG A 340 -6.17 -14.64 7.11
C ARG A 340 -7.50 -13.93 7.34
N PHE A 341 -8.46 -14.72 7.82
CA PHE A 341 -9.77 -14.24 8.21
C PHE A 341 -10.15 -14.87 9.55
N ARG A 342 -10.45 -14.05 10.56
CA ARG A 342 -10.69 -14.50 11.95
C ARG A 342 -9.56 -15.39 12.48
N GLY A 343 -8.32 -14.98 12.23
CA GLY A 343 -7.12 -15.71 12.66
C GLY A 343 -6.84 -17.02 11.92
N ARG A 344 -7.62 -17.41 10.91
CA ARG A 344 -7.43 -18.66 10.15
C ARG A 344 -6.95 -18.37 8.74
N TRP A 345 -6.00 -19.17 8.25
CA TRP A 345 -5.58 -19.16 6.85
C TRP A 345 -6.75 -19.51 5.94
N VAL A 346 -6.95 -18.70 4.91
CA VAL A 346 -7.97 -18.92 3.88
C VAL A 346 -7.33 -18.92 2.51
N SER A 347 -7.65 -19.95 1.72
CA SER A 347 -7.30 -19.97 0.30
C SER A 347 -8.34 -19.16 -0.46
N LEU A 348 -7.89 -18.11 -1.14
CA LEU A 348 -8.76 -17.18 -1.87
C LEU A 348 -8.49 -17.28 -3.37
N MET A 349 -9.55 -17.12 -4.14
CA MET A 349 -9.50 -16.95 -5.59
C MET A 349 -10.21 -15.64 -5.91
N PRO A 350 -9.47 -14.60 -6.35
CA PRO A 350 -10.10 -13.34 -6.71
C PRO A 350 -11.05 -13.53 -7.89
N TRP A 351 -12.20 -12.88 -7.83
CA TRP A 351 -13.14 -12.84 -8.94
C TRP A 351 -12.51 -12.11 -10.15
N HIS A 352 -11.80 -11.00 -9.87
CA HIS A 352 -10.93 -10.31 -10.81
C HIS A 352 -9.48 -10.36 -10.27
N PRO A 353 -8.60 -11.23 -10.80
CA PRO A 353 -7.20 -11.22 -10.40
C PRO A 353 -6.53 -9.91 -10.83
N VAL A 354 -5.52 -9.49 -10.06
CA VAL A 354 -4.59 -8.43 -10.49
C VAL A 354 -3.55 -9.07 -11.37
N ASP A 355 -3.42 -8.59 -12.62
CA ASP A 355 -2.57 -9.22 -13.63
C ASP A 355 -1.07 -8.88 -13.49
N ARG A 356 -0.71 -7.98 -12.55
CA ARG A 356 0.68 -7.57 -12.30
C ARG A 356 1.31 -8.30 -11.11
N ALA A 357 2.58 -8.64 -11.25
CA ALA A 357 3.38 -9.17 -10.15
C ALA A 357 3.57 -8.08 -9.09
N ILE A 358 2.80 -8.15 -8.01
CA ILE A 358 3.04 -7.31 -6.83
C ILE A 358 4.33 -7.82 -6.19
N LEU A 359 5.39 -7.02 -6.28
CA LEU A 359 6.65 -7.26 -5.57
C LEU A 359 6.33 -7.47 -4.09
N THR A 360 6.98 -8.45 -3.46
CA THR A 360 6.76 -8.80 -2.06
C THR A 360 6.76 -7.55 -1.20
N ILE A 361 5.60 -7.21 -0.63
CA ILE A 361 5.49 -6.06 0.28
C ILE A 361 6.32 -6.45 1.50
N PRO A 362 7.37 -5.68 1.85
CA PRO A 362 8.10 -5.94 3.08
C PRO A 362 7.14 -5.82 4.26
N ASP A 363 7.31 -6.69 5.27
CA ASP A 363 6.56 -6.56 6.51
C ASP A 363 6.90 -5.20 7.14
N LEU A 364 5.94 -4.54 7.79
CA LEU A 364 6.21 -3.33 8.56
C LEU A 364 7.36 -3.59 9.54
N ALA A 365 7.37 -4.76 10.18
CA ALA A 365 8.44 -5.14 11.09
C ALA A 365 9.82 -5.21 10.41
N ASP A 366 9.89 -5.52 9.11
CA ASP A 366 11.13 -5.50 8.32
C ASP A 366 11.55 -4.08 7.97
N VAL A 367 10.58 -3.24 7.60
CA VAL A 367 10.84 -1.83 7.29
C VAL A 367 11.32 -1.10 8.55
N GLU A 368 10.66 -1.31 9.69
CA GLU A 368 11.06 -0.78 11.00
C GLU A 368 12.38 -1.38 11.50
N ARG A 369 12.63 -2.66 11.23
CA ARG A 369 13.94 -3.25 11.54
C ARG A 369 15.02 -2.59 10.70
N SER A 370 14.80 -2.42 9.40
CA SER A 370 15.73 -1.70 8.52
C SER A 370 15.92 -0.25 8.94
N GLU A 371 14.88 0.39 9.50
CA GLU A 371 14.95 1.73 10.09
C GLU A 371 15.90 1.76 11.31
N ARG A 372 15.75 0.79 12.23
CA ARG A 372 16.62 0.66 13.42
C ARG A 372 18.05 0.26 13.05
N ASP A 373 18.19 -0.71 12.16
CA ASP A 373 19.47 -1.30 11.75
C ASP A 373 20.28 -0.34 10.86
N GLY A 374 19.63 0.69 10.28
CA GLY A 374 20.26 1.70 9.44
C GLY A 374 21.42 2.43 10.12
N ASP A 375 21.31 2.70 11.42
CA ASP A 375 22.40 3.34 12.20
C ASP A 375 23.64 2.43 12.34
N TYR A 376 23.46 1.12 12.13
CA TYR A 376 24.48 0.10 12.31
C TYR A 376 25.03 -0.44 10.98
N ALA A 377 24.53 0.06 9.84
CA ALA A 377 24.88 -0.45 8.50
C ALA A 377 26.38 -0.32 8.14
N GLY A 378 27.10 0.58 8.82
CA GLY A 378 28.56 0.76 8.68
C GLY A 378 29.41 -0.11 9.62
N LEU A 379 28.79 -0.88 10.52
CA LEU A 379 29.53 -1.75 11.43
C LEU A 379 29.98 -3.03 10.74
N PRO A 380 31.12 -3.62 11.14
CA PRO A 380 31.56 -4.90 10.60
C PRO A 380 30.50 -5.98 10.81
N SER A 381 30.14 -6.70 9.75
CA SER A 381 29.31 -7.89 9.87
C SER A 381 30.08 -9.00 10.57
N SER A 382 29.48 -9.61 11.61
CA SER A 382 30.10 -10.70 12.36
C SER A 382 30.42 -11.87 11.45
N ARG A 383 31.65 -12.40 11.52
CA ARG A 383 32.00 -13.63 10.79
C ARG A 383 31.34 -14.84 11.46
N PRO A 384 31.03 -15.92 10.72
CA PRO A 384 30.53 -17.15 11.33
C PRO A 384 31.45 -17.65 12.44
N GLY A 385 30.95 -17.72 13.68
CA GLY A 385 31.72 -18.14 14.86
C GLY A 385 32.30 -16.99 15.70
N GLU A 386 32.26 -15.75 15.24
CA GLU A 386 32.64 -14.60 16.07
C GLU A 386 31.53 -14.27 17.08
N LYS A 387 31.82 -14.48 18.37
CA LYS A 387 31.03 -13.91 19.46
C LYS A 387 31.52 -12.49 19.71
N HIS A 388 30.86 -11.49 19.12
CA HIS A 388 31.08 -10.12 19.57
C HIS A 388 30.26 -9.87 20.84
N PHE A 389 30.98 -9.58 21.92
CA PHE A 389 30.42 -8.99 23.13
C PHE A 389 30.49 -7.48 22.95
N TRP A 390 29.36 -6.79 23.08
CA TRP A 390 29.33 -5.33 23.22
C TRP A 390 29.80 -4.97 24.63
N GLY A 391 31.12 -5.03 24.84
CA GLY A 391 31.79 -4.37 25.95
C GLY A 391 32.31 -3.03 25.45
N ALA A 392 32.20 -1.99 26.28
CA ALA A 392 33.04 -0.81 26.08
C ALA A 392 34.49 -1.28 25.94
N TYR A 393 35.24 -0.72 24.98
CA TYR A 393 36.67 -0.99 24.90
C TYR A 393 37.26 -0.61 26.28
N PRO A 394 38.16 -1.40 26.89
CA PRO A 394 38.64 -1.13 28.25
C PRO A 394 39.10 0.34 28.53
N PRO A 395 39.67 1.09 27.57
CA PRO A 395 39.93 2.52 27.71
C PRO A 395 38.67 3.39 27.79
N ASP A 396 37.61 3.07 27.04
CA ASP A 396 36.36 3.84 26.99
C ASP A 396 35.57 3.71 28.29
N GLN A 397 35.72 2.59 29.00
CA GLN A 397 35.13 2.42 30.32
C GLN A 397 35.83 3.32 31.35
N ALA A 398 37.15 3.46 31.29
CA ALA A 398 37.89 4.38 32.14
C ALA A 398 37.55 5.85 31.81
N ASP A 399 37.39 6.20 30.54
CA ASP A 399 37.00 7.55 30.12
C ASP A 399 35.55 7.88 30.51
N TYR A 400 34.64 6.91 30.40
CA TYR A 400 33.27 7.04 30.86
C TYR A 400 33.20 7.15 32.40
N GLU A 401 33.92 6.32 33.14
CA GLU A 401 34.00 6.39 34.59
C GLU A 401 34.63 7.72 35.06
N ALA A 402 35.67 8.21 34.37
CA ALA A 402 36.28 9.51 34.63
C ALA A 402 35.32 10.69 34.33
N PHE A 403 34.52 10.60 33.26
CA PHE A 403 33.48 11.58 32.95
C PHE A 403 32.37 11.57 34.00
N VAL A 404 31.91 10.39 34.42
CA VAL A 404 30.91 10.25 35.50
C VAL A 404 31.46 10.80 36.82
N GLU A 405 32.72 10.50 37.19
CA GLU A 405 33.38 11.09 38.34
C GLU A 405 33.45 12.62 38.26
N TYR A 406 33.80 13.16 37.10
CA TYR A 406 33.87 14.60 36.85
C TYR A 406 32.50 15.27 37.05
N VAL A 407 31.44 14.68 36.50
CA VAL A 407 30.06 15.15 36.65
C VAL A 407 29.63 15.10 38.11
N LEU A 408 29.92 14.02 38.83
CA LEU A 408 29.59 13.85 40.25
C LEU A 408 30.38 14.82 41.16
N ARG A 409 31.66 15.12 40.85
CA ARG A 409 32.44 16.16 41.55
C ARG A 409 31.87 17.55 41.34
N ARG A 410 31.34 17.85 40.15
CA ARG A 410 30.69 19.15 39.89
C ARG A 410 29.28 19.24 40.45
N ALA A 411 28.54 18.13 40.46
CA ALA A 411 27.24 18.06 41.11
C ALA A 411 27.35 18.11 42.64
N SER A 412 28.51 17.74 43.21
CA SER A 412 28.79 17.83 44.66
C SER A 412 29.44 19.15 45.10
N ILE A 413 29.41 20.20 44.26
CA ILE A 413 29.65 21.57 44.75
C ILE A 413 28.52 21.89 45.73
N ARG A 414 28.79 21.67 47.02
CA ARG A 414 28.01 22.21 48.11
C ARG A 414 27.89 23.70 47.85
N ILE A 415 26.64 24.16 47.67
CA ILE A 415 26.29 25.56 47.79
C ILE A 415 26.93 26.04 49.09
N PRO A 416 27.82 27.06 49.08
CA PRO A 416 28.36 27.60 50.31
C PRO A 416 27.18 27.98 51.20
N GLU A 417 27.13 27.42 52.40
CA GLU A 417 26.14 27.83 53.38
C GLU A 417 26.21 29.35 53.52
N ARG A 418 25.07 30.00 53.33
CA ARG A 418 24.90 31.42 53.64
C ARG A 418 25.47 31.65 55.05
N PRO A 419 26.37 32.63 55.26
CA PRO A 419 26.86 32.90 56.60
C PRO A 419 25.69 33.35 57.48
N ALA A 420 25.31 32.50 58.42
CA ALA A 420 24.49 32.86 59.56
C ALA A 420 25.42 33.44 60.64
N SER A 421 25.57 34.77 60.66
CA SER A 421 26.12 35.46 61.83
C SER A 421 25.28 36.70 62.16
N CYS A 422 24.15 36.44 62.81
CA CYS A 422 23.65 37.29 63.89
C CYS A 422 23.78 36.50 65.19
N ARG A 423 24.88 36.73 65.92
CA ARG A 423 24.99 36.83 67.39
C ARG A 423 26.47 36.81 67.81
N SER A 424 26.90 37.89 68.44
CA SER A 424 28.09 38.02 69.30
C SER A 424 27.78 37.46 70.71
N PRO A 425 28.69 37.56 71.70
CA PRO A 425 30.11 37.18 71.78
C PRO A 425 30.37 36.31 73.07
N MET A 426 31.65 36.08 73.40
CA MET A 426 32.24 35.36 74.57
C MET A 426 32.63 33.90 74.23
N ASP A 427 33.85 33.38 74.41
CA ASP A 427 35.03 33.85 75.12
C ASP A 427 36.33 33.31 74.49
N SER A 428 37.40 34.02 74.85
CA SER A 428 38.85 33.97 74.63
C SER A 428 39.62 32.62 74.64
N PRO A 429 40.93 32.66 74.26
CA PRO A 429 41.64 31.61 73.51
C PRO A 429 42.76 30.92 74.30
N THR A 430 43.37 29.88 73.72
CA THR A 430 44.83 29.63 73.86
C THR A 430 45.35 28.60 72.85
N ALA A 431 46.50 28.94 72.23
CA ALA A 431 47.70 28.13 71.98
C ALA A 431 47.58 26.78 71.23
N SER A 432 48.52 26.29 70.43
CA SER A 432 49.85 26.69 69.94
C SER A 432 50.36 25.43 69.18
N MET A 433 51.37 25.63 68.34
CA MET A 433 52.49 24.69 68.13
C MET A 433 52.44 23.62 67.03
N PHE A 434 53.33 23.86 66.05
CA PHE A 434 54.37 22.96 65.50
C PHE A 434 53.93 21.70 64.74
N ALA A 435 54.65 21.15 63.77
CA ALA A 435 55.76 21.53 62.89
C ALA A 435 56.20 20.23 62.20
N ARG A 436 56.76 20.31 60.98
CA ARG A 436 57.76 19.37 60.41
C ARG A 436 57.21 17.96 60.10
N ARG A 437 57.73 17.14 59.18
CA ARG A 437 58.91 17.08 58.30
C ARG A 437 58.59 15.92 57.32
N SER A 438 58.69 16.10 56.01
CA SER A 438 59.84 15.78 55.13
C SER A 438 60.15 14.29 54.91
N ALA A 439 60.59 14.02 53.67
CA ALA A 439 61.38 12.89 53.19
C ALA A 439 60.59 11.60 52.88
N SER A 440 60.99 10.74 51.94
CA SER A 440 61.91 10.76 50.79
C SER A 440 61.81 9.34 50.22
N GLY A 441 61.87 9.15 48.90
CA GLY A 441 61.88 7.80 48.34
C GLY A 441 62.17 7.81 46.85
N THR A 442 63.45 7.83 46.53
CA THR A 442 64.06 7.70 45.20
C THR A 442 64.11 6.26 44.70
N LYS A 443 64.53 6.14 43.44
CA LYS A 443 65.16 4.98 42.74
C LYS A 443 64.21 4.08 41.96
N THR A 444 64.49 3.59 40.75
CA THR A 444 65.44 3.78 39.62
C THR A 444 65.35 2.48 38.81
N GLY A 445 65.58 2.51 37.49
CA GLY A 445 65.98 1.33 36.70
C GLY A 445 65.02 1.04 35.54
N SER A 446 65.41 1.22 34.27
CA SER A 446 66.35 0.37 33.48
C SER A 446 65.52 -0.46 32.47
N THR A 447 65.36 -0.04 31.21
CA THR A 447 66.18 -0.27 29.99
C THR A 447 65.97 -1.59 29.23
N CYS A 448 66.09 -1.48 27.90
CA CYS A 448 66.21 -2.47 26.80
C CYS A 448 64.93 -3.18 26.33
N ALA A 449 64.51 -3.27 25.05
CA ALA A 449 65.07 -3.18 23.68
C ALA A 449 64.97 -4.54 22.94
N LYS A 450 64.77 -4.46 21.60
CA LYS A 450 64.83 -5.50 20.52
C LYS A 450 63.51 -6.23 20.24
N SER A 451 62.90 -6.23 19.03
CA SER A 451 63.30 -6.39 17.61
C SER A 451 63.30 -7.86 17.10
N GLY A 452 62.60 -8.10 15.99
CA GLY A 452 62.61 -9.33 15.14
C GLY A 452 61.16 -9.69 14.74
N ALA A 453 60.63 -9.53 13.52
CA ALA A 453 61.05 -9.88 12.15
C ALA A 453 60.90 -11.38 11.78
N ALA A 454 59.98 -11.61 10.84
CA ALA A 454 59.92 -12.63 9.77
C ALA A 454 59.95 -14.13 10.11
N SER A 455 58.86 -14.82 9.79
CA SER A 455 58.76 -15.95 8.84
C SER A 455 57.29 -16.21 8.53
#